data_AF-A0A931DIR0-F1
#
_entry.id   AF-A0A931DIR0-F1
#
_cell.length_a   1.000
_cell.length_b   1.000
_cell.length_c   1.000
_cell.angle_alpha   90.00
_cell.angle_beta   90.00
_cell.angle_gamma   90.00
#
_symmetry.space_group_name_H-M   'P 1'
#
loop_
_entity.id
_entity.type
_entity.pdbx_description
1 polymer ?
#
loop_
_entity_poly.entity_id
_entity_poly.type
_entity_poly.pdbx_seq_one_letter_code
_entity_poly.pdbx_strand_id
1 'polypeptide(L)'
;MTSTLAAAPPVVRFPGPPAVPGSATRSVPGHNRWHPDIPAVAEVITGGSVRMECEGGVPGEDPVLCGPLVVVGAEPGDVIVVDVMGVGRSDGVYAPFGHPGVIGCAPAAGSPRSPAPASEEGVLLGHVRPELPEYGRMAAEAVRGRARGREIGGCGIARLGPASRILLPVHVRGAKLSVGDLHFPARGGDDCRFAGRPGWIDLRVNLTRRGVERFNITGPLLMTGPA
;
A
#
# COMPACT_ATOMS: atom_id res chain seq x y z
N MET A 1 38.03 20.41 -41.89
CA MET A 1 37.00 20.61 -40.84
C MET A 1 36.84 19.28 -40.10
N THR A 2 37.56 19.08 -39.01
CA THR A 2 37.56 17.86 -38.20
C THR A 2 36.46 17.97 -37.15
N SER A 3 35.39 17.18 -37.32
CA SER A 3 34.30 17.06 -36.35
C SER A 3 34.69 16.03 -35.28
N THR A 4 34.91 16.49 -34.05
CA THR A 4 35.11 15.64 -32.87
C THR A 4 33.74 15.23 -32.33
N LEU A 5 33.34 13.97 -32.53
CA LEU A 5 32.22 13.40 -31.78
C LEU A 5 32.65 13.20 -30.32
N ALA A 6 31.96 13.86 -29.40
CA ALA A 6 32.08 13.60 -27.97
C ALA A 6 31.47 12.22 -27.64
N ALA A 7 32.26 11.37 -26.99
CA ALA A 7 31.78 10.09 -26.48
C ALA A 7 30.76 10.31 -25.34
N ALA A 8 29.60 9.65 -25.44
CA ALA A 8 28.61 9.65 -24.37
C ALA A 8 29.18 8.99 -23.09
N PRO A 9 28.82 9.46 -21.89
CA PRO A 9 29.33 8.90 -20.66
C PRO A 9 28.86 7.44 -20.47
N PRO A 10 29.65 6.59 -19.79
CA PRO A 10 29.29 5.21 -19.56
C PRO A 10 28.04 5.12 -18.68
N VAL A 11 26.98 4.51 -19.21
CA VAL A 11 25.79 4.16 -18.45
C VAL A 11 26.09 2.87 -17.68
N VAL A 12 26.31 2.98 -16.38
CA VAL A 12 26.40 1.83 -15.48
C VAL A 12 24.99 1.31 -15.22
N ARG A 13 24.63 0.20 -15.85
CA ARG A 13 23.38 -0.53 -15.54
C ARG A 13 23.65 -1.48 -14.39
N PHE A 14 23.12 -1.19 -13.21
CA PHE A 14 23.05 -2.18 -12.15
C PHE A 14 22.05 -3.27 -12.57
N PRO A 15 22.40 -4.56 -12.50
CA PRO A 15 21.39 -5.60 -12.61
C PRO A 15 20.32 -5.33 -11.56
N GLY A 16 19.05 -5.41 -11.96
CA GLY A 16 17.94 -5.40 -11.00
C GLY A 16 18.18 -6.48 -9.92
N PRO A 17 17.65 -6.28 -8.70
CA PRO A 17 17.84 -7.27 -7.64
C PRO A 17 17.45 -8.66 -8.15
N PRO A 18 18.26 -9.71 -7.90
CA PRO A 18 17.89 -11.05 -8.27
C PRO A 18 16.55 -11.40 -7.62
N ALA A 19 15.69 -12.11 -8.35
CA ALA A 19 14.49 -12.68 -7.77
C ALA A 19 14.90 -13.53 -6.56
N VAL A 20 14.34 -13.23 -5.38
CA VAL A 20 14.66 -13.94 -4.14
C VAL A 20 14.11 -15.37 -4.25
N PRO A 21 14.96 -16.40 -4.38
CA PRO A 21 14.50 -17.78 -4.43
C PRO A 21 14.10 -18.20 -3.00
N GLY A 22 12.91 -18.78 -2.83
CA GLY A 22 12.45 -19.30 -1.54
C GLY A 22 11.63 -18.34 -0.68
N SER A 23 10.93 -17.36 -1.28
CA SER A 23 9.88 -16.60 -0.59
C SER A 23 8.82 -17.57 -0.04
N ALA A 24 8.87 -17.85 1.27
CA ALA A 24 7.79 -18.56 1.95
C ALA A 24 6.57 -17.65 1.99
N THR A 25 5.71 -17.72 0.96
CA THR A 25 4.43 -17.04 0.96
C THR A 25 3.59 -17.60 2.10
N ARG A 26 3.28 -16.75 3.09
CA ARG A 26 2.41 -17.11 4.21
C ARG A 26 1.02 -16.54 3.96
N SER A 27 0.03 -17.42 3.82
CA SER A 27 -1.37 -17.00 3.79
C SER A 27 -1.77 -16.42 5.15
N VAL A 28 -2.36 -15.23 5.11
CA VAL A 28 -2.82 -14.48 6.29
C VAL A 28 -4.18 -13.86 5.96
N PRO A 29 -5.11 -13.78 6.93
CA PRO A 29 -6.38 -13.11 6.71
C PRO A 29 -6.17 -11.62 6.41
N GLY A 30 -6.86 -11.10 5.40
CA GLY A 30 -6.89 -9.67 5.12
C GLY A 30 -7.78 -8.89 6.07
N HIS A 31 -7.83 -7.58 5.89
CA HIS A 31 -8.69 -6.68 6.65
C HIS A 31 -9.38 -5.66 5.74
N ASN A 32 -10.61 -5.27 6.04
CA ASN A 32 -11.37 -4.29 5.23
C ASN A 32 -11.72 -3.01 6.01
N ARG A 33 -11.12 -2.85 7.18
CA ARG A 33 -11.17 -1.63 8.00
C ARG A 33 -9.77 -1.21 8.42
N TRP A 34 -9.63 0.06 8.75
CA TRP A 34 -8.38 0.67 9.20
C TRP A 34 -8.47 0.93 10.69
N HIS A 35 -7.58 0.31 11.46
CA HIS A 35 -7.52 0.50 12.90
C HIS A 35 -6.07 0.36 13.38
N PRO A 36 -5.61 1.23 14.31
CA PRO A 36 -4.24 1.21 14.81
C PRO A 36 -3.86 -0.11 15.47
N ASP A 37 -4.81 -0.83 16.06
CA ASP A 37 -4.55 -2.08 16.80
C ASP A 37 -4.58 -3.35 15.93
N ILE A 38 -4.91 -3.28 14.63
CA ILE A 38 -4.88 -4.48 13.77
C ILE A 38 -3.46 -5.07 13.80
N PRO A 39 -3.29 -6.35 14.20
CA PRO A 39 -1.98 -6.98 14.26
C PRO A 39 -1.34 -7.02 12.87
N ALA A 40 -0.04 -6.73 12.81
CA ALA A 40 0.69 -6.84 11.57
C ALA A 40 0.91 -8.30 11.18
N VAL A 41 0.96 -8.56 9.88
CA VAL A 41 1.15 -9.91 9.33
C VAL A 41 2.61 -10.20 8.97
N ALA A 42 3.40 -9.15 8.79
CA ALA A 42 4.81 -9.22 8.46
C ALA A 42 5.52 -7.91 8.84
N GLU A 43 6.85 -7.93 8.79
CA GLU A 43 7.71 -6.77 9.01
C GLU A 43 8.64 -6.54 7.82
N VAL A 44 9.00 -5.28 7.57
CA VAL A 44 9.99 -4.87 6.58
C VAL A 44 10.92 -3.83 7.19
N ILE A 45 12.22 -3.98 6.96
CA ILE A 45 13.22 -2.97 7.31
C ILE A 45 13.31 -1.90 6.22
N THR A 46 13.83 -0.71 6.53
CA THR A 46 14.10 0.32 5.52
C THR A 46 15.02 -0.22 4.41
N GLY A 47 14.70 0.07 3.15
CA GLY A 47 15.34 -0.49 1.96
C GLY A 47 14.85 -1.90 1.58
N GLY A 48 14.08 -2.56 2.45
CA GLY A 48 13.51 -3.88 2.20
C GLY A 48 12.44 -3.86 1.11
N SER A 49 12.28 -4.99 0.45
CA SER A 49 11.24 -5.20 -0.57
C SER A 49 10.37 -6.40 -0.18
N VAL A 50 9.08 -6.33 -0.49
CA VAL A 50 8.09 -7.34 -0.16
C VAL A 50 7.13 -7.53 -1.32
N ARG A 51 6.77 -8.79 -1.60
CA ARG A 51 5.62 -9.12 -2.45
C ARG A 51 4.41 -9.34 -1.57
N MET A 52 3.32 -8.66 -1.89
CA MET A 52 2.03 -8.83 -1.23
C MET A 52 1.05 -9.43 -2.23
N GLU A 53 0.45 -10.56 -1.85
CA GLU A 53 -0.66 -11.15 -2.60
C GLU A 53 -1.97 -10.66 -1.99
N CYS A 54 -2.85 -10.13 -2.82
CA CYS A 54 -4.05 -9.42 -2.40
C CYS A 54 -5.26 -10.03 -3.08
N GLU A 55 -6.34 -10.16 -2.32
CA GLU A 55 -7.62 -10.68 -2.82
C GLU A 55 -8.33 -9.65 -3.71
N GLY A 56 -9.29 -10.14 -4.50
CA GLY A 56 -10.21 -9.26 -5.22
C GLY A 56 -11.26 -8.64 -4.31
N GLY A 57 -11.93 -7.60 -4.79
CA GLY A 57 -13.06 -6.99 -4.11
C GLY A 57 -14.40 -7.58 -4.57
N VAL A 58 -15.41 -7.43 -3.73
CA VAL A 58 -16.81 -7.64 -4.10
C VAL A 58 -17.43 -6.28 -4.46
N PRO A 59 -18.13 -6.14 -5.61
CA PRO A 59 -18.77 -4.88 -5.97
C PRO A 59 -19.71 -4.36 -4.87
N GLY A 60 -19.53 -3.09 -4.48
CA GLY A 60 -20.34 -2.45 -3.44
C GLY A 60 -19.84 -2.65 -2.00
N GLU A 61 -18.83 -3.49 -1.79
CA GLU A 61 -18.22 -3.73 -0.48
C GLU A 61 -16.88 -2.98 -0.33
N ASP A 62 -16.44 -2.79 0.91
CA ASP A 62 -15.09 -2.26 1.16
C ASP A 62 -14.06 -3.35 0.81
N PRO A 63 -12.98 -3.01 0.06
CA PRO A 63 -12.03 -4.01 -0.40
C PRO A 63 -11.28 -4.67 0.76
N VAL A 64 -10.97 -5.96 0.60
CA VAL A 64 -10.07 -6.68 1.50
C VAL A 64 -8.63 -6.28 1.17
N LEU A 65 -7.94 -5.76 2.17
CA LEU A 65 -6.56 -5.28 2.06
C LEU A 65 -5.59 -6.35 2.53
N CYS A 66 -4.48 -6.46 1.81
CA CYS A 66 -3.30 -7.22 2.21
C CYS A 66 -2.45 -6.33 3.14
N GLY A 67 -2.00 -6.91 4.26
CA GLY A 67 -1.33 -6.20 5.36
C GLY A 67 -2.07 -6.37 6.69
N PRO A 68 -1.76 -5.56 7.71
CA PRO A 68 -0.75 -4.50 7.69
C PRO A 68 0.69 -5.04 7.73
N LEU A 69 1.58 -4.38 7.01
CA LEU A 69 3.03 -4.55 7.08
C LEU A 69 3.61 -3.53 8.06
N VAL A 70 4.41 -4.00 9.02
CA VAL A 70 5.15 -3.11 9.91
C VAL A 70 6.47 -2.70 9.27
N VAL A 71 6.73 -1.40 9.23
CA VAL A 71 8.03 -0.82 8.87
C VAL A 71 8.84 -0.68 10.14
N VAL A 72 9.87 -1.52 10.29
CA VAL A 72 10.66 -1.61 11.52
C VAL A 72 11.27 -0.26 11.86
N GLY A 73 11.01 0.20 13.09
CA GLY A 73 11.52 1.46 13.62
C GLY A 73 10.76 2.72 13.21
N ALA A 74 9.72 2.61 12.38
CA ALA A 74 8.87 3.76 12.04
C ALA A 74 8.06 4.24 13.26
N GLU A 75 8.08 5.55 13.52
CA GLU A 75 7.33 6.17 14.61
C GLU A 75 6.42 7.30 14.08
N PRO A 76 5.36 7.70 14.82
CA PRO A 76 4.54 8.84 14.44
C PRO A 76 5.37 10.10 14.14
N GLY A 77 5.07 10.77 13.03
CA GLY A 77 5.83 11.93 12.55
C GLY A 77 6.97 11.59 11.56
N ASP A 78 7.29 10.31 11.38
CA ASP A 78 8.11 9.84 10.27
C ASP A 78 7.30 9.82 8.96
N VAL A 79 8.00 9.61 7.83
CA VAL A 79 7.40 9.36 6.52
C VAL A 79 7.97 8.08 5.96
N ILE A 80 7.12 7.17 5.48
CA ILE A 80 7.59 6.04 4.67
C ILE A 80 7.50 6.40 3.19
N VAL A 81 8.54 6.03 2.44
CA VAL A 81 8.60 6.15 0.98
C VAL A 81 8.38 4.76 0.42
N VAL A 82 7.30 4.58 -0.34
CA VAL A 82 6.93 3.30 -0.93
C VAL A 82 7.06 3.40 -2.44
N ASP A 83 7.96 2.60 -3.00
CA ASP A 83 8.12 2.42 -4.44
C ASP A 83 7.31 1.20 -4.89
N VAL A 84 6.47 1.37 -5.92
CA VAL A 84 5.77 0.27 -6.59
C VAL A 84 6.72 -0.31 -7.63
N MET A 85 7.30 -1.47 -7.32
CA MET A 85 8.31 -2.11 -8.16
C MET A 85 7.68 -2.91 -9.31
N GLY A 86 6.52 -3.50 -9.05
CA GLY A 86 5.79 -4.30 -10.03
C GLY A 86 4.40 -4.67 -9.53
N VAL A 87 3.50 -4.93 -10.46
CA VAL A 87 2.12 -5.35 -10.19
C VAL A 87 1.75 -6.45 -11.17
N GLY A 88 1.00 -7.46 -10.75
CA GLY A 88 0.54 -8.51 -11.64
C GLY A 88 -0.68 -9.24 -11.12
N ARG A 89 -1.25 -10.06 -12.00
CA ARG A 89 -2.48 -10.82 -11.77
C ARG A 89 -2.21 -12.08 -10.97
N SER A 90 -3.27 -12.67 -10.40
CA SER A 90 -3.19 -13.91 -9.62
C SER A 90 -2.75 -15.14 -10.43
N ASP A 91 -2.87 -15.08 -11.77
CA ASP A 91 -2.33 -16.09 -12.70
C ASP A 91 -0.81 -15.96 -12.91
N GLY A 92 -0.14 -15.04 -12.21
CA GLY A 92 1.30 -14.80 -12.29
C GLY A 92 1.71 -13.83 -13.41
N VAL A 93 0.78 -13.40 -14.27
CA VAL A 93 1.09 -12.51 -15.38
C VAL A 93 1.35 -11.08 -14.87
N TYR A 94 2.51 -10.54 -15.21
CA TYR A 94 2.86 -9.13 -14.95
C TYR A 94 1.92 -8.18 -15.69
N ALA A 95 1.47 -7.13 -15.00
CA ALA A 95 0.55 -6.13 -15.53
C ALA A 95 1.24 -4.74 -15.56
N PRO A 96 1.74 -4.29 -16.71
CA PRO A 96 2.50 -3.03 -16.81
C PRO A 96 1.68 -1.78 -16.48
N PHE A 97 0.36 -1.85 -16.61
CA PHE A 97 -0.57 -0.78 -16.24
C PHE A 97 -1.31 -1.08 -14.93
N GLY A 98 -0.97 -2.17 -14.25
CA GLY A 98 -1.61 -2.54 -13.00
C GLY A 98 -1.28 -1.56 -11.89
N HIS A 99 -2.22 -1.30 -11.00
CA HIS A 99 -2.04 -0.39 -9.87
C HIS A 99 -2.93 -0.76 -8.69
N PRO A 100 -2.57 -0.41 -7.45
CA PRO A 100 -3.48 -0.55 -6.32
C PRO A 100 -4.59 0.48 -6.40
N GLY A 101 -5.80 0.06 -6.04
CA GLY A 101 -6.95 0.93 -5.85
C GLY A 101 -6.86 1.69 -4.53
N VAL A 102 -6.20 1.11 -3.52
CA VAL A 102 -5.96 1.69 -2.19
C VAL A 102 -4.57 1.32 -1.68
N ILE A 103 -3.86 2.29 -1.10
CA ILE A 103 -2.60 2.09 -0.36
C ILE A 103 -2.43 3.14 0.74
N GLY A 104 -2.02 2.76 1.95
CA GLY A 104 -1.86 3.73 3.04
C GLY A 104 -1.37 3.15 4.36
N CYS A 105 -1.03 4.03 5.30
CA CYS A 105 -0.68 3.67 6.68
C CYS A 105 -1.92 3.68 7.57
N ALA A 106 -1.94 2.88 8.64
CA ALA A 106 -3.01 2.91 9.62
C ALA A 106 -3.14 4.31 10.27
N PRO A 107 -4.37 4.75 10.59
CA PRO A 107 -4.60 6.02 11.26
C PRO A 107 -4.18 5.94 12.73
N ALA A 108 -3.95 7.09 13.35
CA ALA A 108 -3.90 7.19 14.81
C ALA A 108 -5.29 6.90 15.42
N ALA A 109 -5.32 6.39 16.65
CA ALA A 109 -6.55 6.20 17.41
C ALA A 109 -7.31 7.53 17.53
N GLY A 110 -8.64 7.49 17.36
CA GLY A 110 -9.49 8.68 17.51
C GLY A 110 -9.33 9.75 16.43
N SER A 111 -8.77 9.43 15.24
CA SER A 111 -8.71 10.38 14.12
C SER A 111 -10.12 10.86 13.74
N PRO A 112 -10.41 12.17 13.74
CA PRO A 112 -11.76 12.75 13.65
C PRO A 112 -12.43 12.66 12.26
N ARG A 113 -11.92 11.82 11.35
CA ARG A 113 -12.41 11.67 9.97
C ARG A 113 -13.04 10.31 9.72
N SER A 114 -14.08 10.00 10.48
CA SER A 114 -15.00 8.92 10.10
C SER A 114 -16.41 9.17 10.63
N PRO A 115 -17.45 9.11 9.78
CA PRO A 115 -18.81 8.93 10.27
C PRO A 115 -18.92 7.55 10.94
N ALA A 116 -19.89 7.41 11.86
CA ALA A 116 -20.11 6.22 12.68
C ALA A 116 -20.18 4.91 11.86
N PRO A 117 -19.74 3.77 12.41
CA PRO A 117 -19.90 2.46 11.76
C PRO A 117 -21.38 2.18 11.54
N ALA A 118 -21.80 1.98 10.29
CA ALA A 118 -23.20 1.70 9.98
C ALA A 118 -23.64 0.27 10.35
N SER A 119 -22.69 -0.67 10.54
CA SER A 119 -22.91 -2.02 11.08
C SER A 119 -21.57 -2.71 11.37
N GLU A 120 -21.52 -3.59 12.37
CA GLU A 120 -20.41 -4.54 12.61
C GLU A 120 -20.38 -5.67 11.57
N GLU A 121 -21.43 -5.78 10.75
CA GLU A 121 -21.56 -6.77 9.71
C GLU A 121 -20.48 -6.62 8.63
N GLY A 122 -19.82 -7.73 8.30
CA GLY A 122 -18.75 -7.77 7.30
C GLY A 122 -17.47 -7.03 7.71
N VAL A 123 -17.25 -6.73 8.99
CA VAL A 123 -15.96 -6.20 9.47
C VAL A 123 -14.90 -7.30 9.49
N LEU A 124 -13.76 -7.05 8.83
CA LEU A 124 -12.59 -7.93 8.84
C LEU A 124 -11.41 -7.17 9.45
N LEU A 125 -10.83 -7.73 10.52
CA LEU A 125 -9.72 -7.15 11.29
C LEU A 125 -8.46 -8.03 11.26
N GLY A 126 -8.27 -8.78 10.17
CA GLY A 126 -7.14 -9.69 10.00
C GLY A 126 -7.23 -10.86 10.99
N HIS A 127 -6.21 -10.99 11.84
CA HIS A 127 -6.14 -12.07 12.83
C HIS A 127 -7.06 -11.88 14.05
N VAL A 128 -7.63 -10.69 14.25
CA VAL A 128 -8.57 -10.46 15.36
C VAL A 128 -9.93 -10.99 14.98
N ARG A 129 -10.33 -12.10 15.61
CA ARG A 129 -11.58 -12.80 15.30
C ARG A 129 -12.74 -12.30 16.17
N PRO A 130 -14.01 -12.40 15.70
CA PRO A 130 -15.19 -11.95 16.44
C PRO A 130 -15.33 -12.49 17.86
N GLU A 131 -14.75 -13.66 18.13
CA GLU A 131 -14.84 -14.30 19.45
C GLU A 131 -13.87 -13.71 20.49
N LEU A 132 -12.93 -12.85 20.06
CA LEU A 132 -11.93 -12.26 20.94
C LEU A 132 -12.47 -10.99 21.63
N PRO A 133 -12.18 -10.77 22.94
CA PRO A 133 -12.69 -9.62 23.70
C PRO A 133 -12.39 -8.25 23.08
N GLU A 134 -11.23 -8.11 22.43
CA GLU A 134 -10.79 -6.88 21.78
C GLU A 134 -11.54 -6.57 20.47
N TYR A 135 -12.20 -7.55 19.87
CA TYR A 135 -12.83 -7.40 18.55
C TYR A 135 -13.91 -6.32 18.56
N GLY A 136 -14.85 -6.37 19.52
CA GLY A 136 -15.98 -5.42 19.55
C GLY A 136 -15.54 -3.96 19.64
N ARG A 137 -14.55 -3.67 20.50
CA ARG A 137 -13.94 -2.33 20.59
C ARG A 137 -13.32 -1.92 19.26
N MET A 138 -12.45 -2.77 18.71
CA MET A 138 -11.76 -2.47 17.46
C MET A 138 -12.73 -2.30 16.31
N ALA A 139 -13.76 -3.14 16.18
CA ALA A 139 -14.77 -3.08 15.13
C ALA A 139 -15.59 -1.78 15.20
N ALA A 140 -15.91 -1.31 16.41
CA ALA A 140 -16.61 -0.05 16.62
C ALA A 140 -15.76 1.19 16.27
N GLU A 141 -14.45 1.10 16.48
CA GLU A 141 -13.50 2.21 16.20
C GLU A 141 -12.93 2.18 14.77
N ALA A 142 -12.98 1.02 14.09
CA ALA A 142 -12.30 0.84 12.83
C ALA A 142 -12.97 1.58 11.65
N VAL A 143 -12.14 2.25 10.86
CA VAL A 143 -12.57 3.18 9.82
C VAL A 143 -12.65 2.50 8.45
N ARG A 144 -13.69 2.80 7.67
CA ARG A 144 -13.80 2.31 6.27
C ARG A 144 -12.80 3.05 5.36
N GLY A 145 -12.21 2.34 4.39
CA GLY A 145 -11.21 2.92 3.48
C GLY A 145 -11.71 4.17 2.76
N ARG A 146 -12.94 4.15 2.24
CA ARG A 146 -13.56 5.32 1.58
C ARG A 146 -13.68 6.55 2.49
N ALA A 147 -13.88 6.36 3.79
CA ALA A 147 -14.05 7.46 4.73
C ALA A 147 -12.73 8.20 5.01
N ARG A 148 -11.59 7.54 4.77
CA ARG A 148 -10.26 8.13 4.93
C ARG A 148 -9.91 9.16 3.86
N GLY A 149 -10.62 9.17 2.74
CA GLY A 149 -10.45 10.15 1.66
C GLY A 149 -8.97 10.33 1.27
N ARG A 150 -8.46 11.55 1.43
CA ARG A 150 -7.10 11.93 1.03
C ARG A 150 -6.00 11.54 2.03
N GLU A 151 -6.30 10.82 3.10
CA GLU A 151 -5.28 10.30 4.04
C GLU A 151 -4.58 9.03 3.54
N ILE A 152 -5.14 8.41 2.50
CA ILE A 152 -4.57 7.25 1.83
C ILE A 152 -4.38 7.56 0.34
N GLY A 153 -3.47 6.84 -0.29
CA GLY A 153 -3.39 6.78 -1.75
C GLY A 153 -4.53 5.93 -2.30
N GLY A 154 -5.00 6.29 -3.49
CA GLY A 154 -5.94 5.48 -4.23
C GLY A 154 -6.00 5.87 -5.70
N CYS A 155 -6.45 4.93 -6.54
CA CYS A 155 -6.35 5.10 -7.98
C CYS A 155 -7.29 6.18 -8.55
N GLY A 156 -8.33 6.55 -7.78
CA GLY A 156 -9.17 7.73 -8.07
C GLY A 156 -8.46 9.08 -7.87
N ILE A 157 -7.28 9.10 -7.23
CA ILE A 157 -6.43 10.29 -7.09
C ILE A 157 -5.31 10.25 -8.13
N ALA A 158 -4.52 9.19 -8.12
CA ALA A 158 -3.52 8.91 -9.14
C ALA A 158 -3.23 7.40 -9.21
N ARG A 159 -2.98 6.90 -10.42
CA ARG A 159 -2.67 5.49 -10.65
C ARG A 159 -1.20 5.22 -10.32
N LEU A 160 -0.96 4.49 -9.24
CA LEU A 160 0.37 4.12 -8.77
C LEU A 160 0.83 2.81 -9.42
N GLY A 161 1.10 2.88 -10.73
CA GLY A 161 1.65 1.74 -11.47
C GLY A 161 3.13 1.47 -11.17
N PRO A 162 3.75 0.47 -11.82
CA PRO A 162 5.18 0.21 -11.70
C PRO A 162 6.02 1.47 -11.91
N ALA A 163 7.09 1.60 -11.14
CA ALA A 163 7.96 2.78 -11.02
C ALA A 163 7.31 4.04 -10.42
N SER A 164 6.07 3.95 -9.92
CA SER A 164 5.47 5.02 -9.11
C SER A 164 5.99 4.99 -7.67
N ARG A 165 5.92 6.13 -7.01
CA ARG A 165 6.29 6.32 -5.61
C ARG A 165 5.17 7.03 -4.87
N ILE A 166 4.96 6.64 -3.61
CA ILE A 166 4.09 7.36 -2.68
C ILE A 166 4.84 7.61 -1.36
N LEU A 167 4.74 8.83 -0.85
CA LEU A 167 5.19 9.20 0.49
C LEU A 167 3.98 9.18 1.41
N LEU A 168 4.04 8.41 2.49
CA LEU A 168 2.95 8.27 3.45
C LEU A 168 3.41 8.75 4.83
N PRO A 169 2.71 9.73 5.44
CA PRO A 169 2.97 10.10 6.82
C PRO A 169 2.64 8.93 7.77
N VAL A 170 3.51 8.74 8.77
CA VAL A 170 3.35 7.71 9.79
C VAL A 170 2.56 8.29 10.96
N HIS A 171 1.46 7.63 11.33
CA HIS A 171 0.59 8.06 12.42
C HIS A 171 0.63 7.11 13.63
N VAL A 172 1.11 5.89 13.43
CA VAL A 172 1.25 4.86 14.47
C VAL A 172 2.59 4.18 14.35
N ARG A 173 3.07 3.61 15.46
CA ARG A 173 4.29 2.81 15.47
C ARG A 173 4.24 1.71 14.42
N GLY A 174 5.32 1.58 13.67
CA GLY A 174 5.47 0.63 12.58
C GLY A 174 4.73 1.01 11.30
N ALA A 175 4.08 2.18 11.22
CA ALA A 175 3.27 2.67 10.10
C ALA A 175 2.01 1.83 9.80
N LYS A 176 2.09 0.50 9.86
CA LYS A 176 1.03 -0.46 9.52
C LYS A 176 0.50 -0.18 8.11
N LEU A 177 1.38 -0.40 7.13
CA LEU A 177 1.12 -0.19 5.71
C LEU A 177 0.22 -1.30 5.17
N SER A 178 -0.88 -0.92 4.53
CA SER A 178 -1.77 -1.84 3.81
C SER A 178 -2.01 -1.37 2.40
N VAL A 179 -2.27 -2.33 1.51
CA VAL A 179 -2.55 -2.12 0.09
C VAL A 179 -3.62 -3.10 -0.35
N GLY A 180 -4.28 -2.87 -1.47
CA GLY A 180 -5.26 -3.80 -2.01
C GLY A 180 -6.05 -3.20 -3.15
N ASP A 181 -7.17 -3.84 -3.46
CA ASP A 181 -8.06 -3.43 -4.55
C ASP A 181 -7.29 -3.29 -5.87
N LEU A 182 -6.57 -4.35 -6.30
CA LEU A 182 -5.67 -4.22 -7.45
C LEU A 182 -6.46 -4.13 -8.76
N HIS A 183 -6.04 -3.23 -9.64
CA HIS A 183 -6.63 -3.09 -10.97
C HIS A 183 -5.62 -3.38 -12.07
N PHE A 184 -6.12 -3.84 -13.22
CA PHE A 184 -5.34 -4.30 -14.38
C PHE A 184 -5.99 -3.80 -15.67
N PRO A 185 -5.94 -2.50 -15.96
CA PRO A 185 -6.54 -1.93 -17.15
C PRO A 185 -5.66 -2.20 -18.37
N ALA A 186 -6.26 -2.11 -19.56
CA ALA A 186 -5.49 -1.86 -20.76
C ALA A 186 -4.89 -0.43 -20.70
N ARG A 187 -3.90 -0.14 -21.54
CA ARG A 187 -3.31 1.21 -21.62
C ARG A 187 -4.41 2.25 -21.84
N GLY A 188 -4.51 3.23 -20.94
CA GLY A 188 -5.51 4.30 -21.01
C GLY A 188 -6.95 3.89 -20.69
N GLY A 189 -7.20 2.65 -20.27
CA GLY A 189 -8.53 2.19 -19.86
C GLY A 189 -8.98 2.81 -18.53
N ASP A 190 -10.28 2.91 -18.31
CA ASP A 190 -10.88 3.22 -16.99
C ASP A 190 -11.16 1.91 -16.23
N ASP A 191 -10.87 1.88 -14.93
CA ASP A 191 -11.01 0.68 -14.11
C ASP A 191 -11.28 0.95 -12.62
N CYS A 192 -10.87 2.11 -12.10
CA CYS A 192 -11.06 2.54 -10.71
C CYS A 192 -12.51 2.59 -10.21
N ARG A 193 -13.49 2.36 -11.07
CA ARG A 193 -14.92 2.28 -10.74
C ARG A 193 -15.40 0.86 -10.46
N PHE A 194 -14.62 -0.15 -10.83
CA PHE A 194 -14.97 -1.55 -10.63
C PHE A 194 -14.32 -2.09 -9.35
N ALA A 195 -14.74 -3.28 -8.93
CA ALA A 195 -14.05 -3.96 -7.84
C ALA A 195 -12.67 -4.43 -8.30
N GLY A 196 -11.67 -4.30 -7.42
CA GLY A 196 -10.33 -4.83 -7.65
C GLY A 196 -10.34 -6.34 -7.87
N ARG A 197 -9.27 -6.83 -8.49
CA ARG A 197 -9.07 -8.23 -8.86
C ARG A 197 -7.90 -8.80 -8.07
N PRO A 198 -7.90 -10.11 -7.81
CA PRO A 198 -6.81 -10.74 -7.08
C PRO A 198 -5.50 -10.66 -7.87
N GLY A 199 -4.39 -10.52 -7.16
CA GLY A 199 -3.07 -10.45 -7.77
C GLY A 199 -1.97 -10.15 -6.77
N TRP A 200 -0.83 -9.70 -7.27
CA TRP A 200 0.35 -9.41 -6.48
C TRP A 200 0.87 -7.99 -6.76
N ILE A 201 1.49 -7.42 -5.73
CA ILE A 201 2.20 -6.14 -5.82
C ILE A 201 3.54 -6.23 -5.08
N ASP A 202 4.60 -5.82 -5.77
CA ASP A 202 5.95 -5.71 -5.21
C ASP A 202 6.19 -4.28 -4.76
N LEU A 203 6.49 -4.13 -3.48
CA LEU A 203 6.76 -2.84 -2.85
C LEU A 203 8.18 -2.81 -2.31
N ARG A 204 8.87 -1.67 -2.48
CA ARG A 204 10.08 -1.34 -1.71
C ARG A 204 9.76 -0.20 -0.76
N VAL A 205 10.16 -0.35 0.50
CA VAL A 205 9.83 0.61 1.55
C VAL A 205 11.10 1.22 2.15
N ASN A 206 11.17 2.54 2.22
CA ASN A 206 12.21 3.28 2.92
C ASN A 206 11.60 4.13 4.02
N LEU A 207 12.35 4.36 5.11
CA LEU A 207 11.93 5.16 6.25
C LEU A 207 12.70 6.48 6.29
N THR A 208 11.97 7.59 6.34
CA THR A 208 12.51 8.94 6.52
C THR A 208 12.12 9.45 7.91
N ARG A 209 13.12 9.51 8.81
CA ARG A 209 12.94 10.00 10.18
C ARG A 209 12.55 11.48 10.21
N ARG A 210 11.57 11.82 11.06
CA ARG A 210 11.00 13.18 11.19
C ARG A 210 10.56 13.75 9.85
N GLY A 211 10.11 12.89 8.93
CA GLY A 211 9.80 13.29 7.55
C GLY A 211 8.64 14.28 7.46
N VAL A 212 7.65 14.19 8.35
CA VAL A 212 6.50 15.11 8.37
C VAL A 212 6.96 16.53 8.66
N GLU A 213 7.74 16.71 9.74
CA GLU A 213 8.27 18.01 10.14
C GLU A 213 9.26 18.57 9.10
N ARG A 214 10.20 17.74 8.64
CA ARG A 214 11.30 18.19 7.78
C ARG A 214 10.87 18.57 6.37
N PHE A 215 9.82 17.91 5.84
CA PHE A 215 9.39 18.06 4.46
C PHE A 215 7.93 18.52 4.33
N ASN A 216 7.28 18.87 5.45
CA ASN A 216 5.88 19.30 5.52
C ASN A 216 4.89 18.31 4.86
N ILE A 217 5.12 17.01 5.07
CA ILE A 217 4.30 15.93 4.50
C ILE A 217 3.13 15.64 5.43
N THR A 218 2.05 16.40 5.30
CA THR A 218 0.84 16.28 6.12
C THR A 218 -0.20 15.32 5.55
N GLY A 219 0.04 14.80 4.35
CA GLY A 219 -0.77 13.80 3.67
C GLY A 219 0.04 13.06 2.60
N PRO A 220 -0.56 12.09 1.91
CA PRO A 220 0.11 11.33 0.86
C PRO A 220 0.60 12.23 -0.27
N LEU A 221 1.87 12.08 -0.66
CA LEU A 221 2.39 12.65 -1.91
C LEU A 221 2.60 11.53 -2.92
N LEU A 222 1.96 11.66 -4.08
CA LEU A 222 1.98 10.66 -5.14
C LEU A 222 2.88 11.14 -6.28
N MET A 223 3.80 10.29 -6.70
CA MET A 223 4.72 10.51 -7.80
C MET A 223 4.52 9.37 -8.80
N THR A 224 3.80 9.62 -9.89
CA THR A 224 3.52 8.59 -10.89
C THR A 224 4.77 8.26 -11.71
N GLY A 225 4.95 6.98 -12.02
CA GLY A 225 5.97 6.52 -12.97
C GLY A 225 5.72 7.09 -14.38
N PRO A 226 6.70 6.98 -15.29
CA PRO A 226 6.51 7.36 -16.69
C PRO A 226 5.37 6.56 -17.34
N ALA A 227 4.56 7.24 -18.17
CA ALA A 227 3.36 6.71 -18.84
C ALA A 227 3.64 6.06 -20.21
#